data_AF-A0AAV8X7X8-F1
#
_entry.id   AF-A0AAV8X7X8-F1
#
_cell.length_a   1.000
_cell.length_b   1.000
_cell.length_c   1.000
_cell.angle_alpha   90.00
_cell.angle_beta   90.00
_cell.angle_gamma   90.00
#
_symmetry.space_group_name_H-M   'P 1'
#
loop_
_entity.id
_entity.type
_entity.pdbx_description
1 polymer ?
#
loop_
_entity_poly.entity_id
_entity_poly.type
_entity_poly.pdbx_seq_one_letter_code
_entity_poly.pdbx_strand_id
1 'polypeptide(L)' 'MANRTVKDAKSIHGTNPQYLVEKIIRSRIYDSKYWKEECFALTAELLVDKAMEIRYIGGVFGGNIKPTPFLCLTL' A
#
# COMPACT_ATOMS: atom_id res chain seq x y z
N MET A 1 1.98 -13.60 9.05
CA MET A 1 2.68 -12.49 8.39
C MET A 1 1.73 -11.30 8.39
N ALA A 2 2.18 -10.12 8.83
CA ALA A 2 1.31 -8.97 9.08
C ALA A 2 0.69 -8.38 7.78
N ASN A 3 1.40 -8.43 6.65
CA ASN A 3 0.95 -7.82 5.39
C ASN A 3 0.16 -8.80 4.49
N ARG A 4 -0.64 -9.69 5.07
CA ARG A 4 -1.51 -10.58 4.29
C ARG A 4 -2.86 -9.91 4.07
N THR A 5 -3.42 -10.05 2.88
CA THR A 5 -4.80 -9.66 2.60
C THR A 5 -5.77 -10.26 3.61
N VAL A 6 -6.72 -9.44 4.08
CA VAL A 6 -7.75 -9.84 5.04
C VAL A 6 -8.57 -11.01 4.49
N LYS A 7 -9.05 -11.91 5.36
CA LYS A 7 -9.59 -13.23 4.98
C LYS A 7 -10.90 -13.14 4.19
N ASP A 8 -11.66 -12.10 4.43
CA ASP A 8 -12.96 -11.77 3.86
C ASP A 8 -12.86 -10.95 2.57
N ALA A 9 -11.64 -10.55 2.17
CA ALA A 9 -11.44 -9.86 0.91
C ALA A 9 -11.82 -10.76 -0.28
N LYS A 10 -12.62 -10.20 -1.18
CA LYS A 10 -12.96 -10.85 -2.45
C LYS A 10 -11.73 -10.88 -3.37
N SER A 11 -11.66 -11.91 -4.20
CA SER A 11 -10.72 -11.94 -5.33
C SER A 11 -11.08 -10.86 -6.34
N ILE A 12 -10.07 -10.17 -6.87
CA ILE A 12 -10.23 -9.11 -7.88
C ILE A 12 -9.42 -9.53 -9.10
N HIS A 13 -10.05 -9.47 -10.28
CA HIS A 13 -9.48 -9.98 -11.54
C HIS A 13 -8.96 -11.43 -11.44
N GLY A 14 -9.63 -12.28 -10.66
CA GLY A 14 -9.27 -13.70 -10.49
C GLY A 14 -8.03 -13.95 -9.62
N THR A 15 -7.51 -12.92 -8.94
CA THR A 15 -6.31 -13.04 -8.08
C THR A 15 -6.50 -12.32 -6.74
N ASN A 16 -5.52 -12.48 -5.85
CA ASN A 16 -5.45 -11.69 -4.63
C ASN A 16 -5.37 -10.20 -5.00
N PRO A 17 -6.21 -9.31 -4.45
CA PRO A 17 -6.21 -7.88 -4.79
C PRO A 17 -4.84 -7.21 -4.70
N GLN A 18 -4.01 -7.59 -3.72
CA GLN A 18 -2.66 -7.04 -3.59
C GLN A 18 -1.77 -7.42 -4.77
N TYR A 19 -2.04 -8.54 -5.46
CA TYR A 19 -1.21 -9.03 -6.56
C TYR A 19 -1.35 -8.23 -7.86
N LEU A 20 -2.25 -7.24 -7.90
CA LEU A 20 -2.32 -6.25 -8.97
C LEU A 20 -1.08 -5.34 -8.99
N VAL A 21 -0.35 -5.23 -7.87
CA VAL A 21 0.94 -4.52 -7.78
C VAL A 21 2.08 -5.53 -7.84
N GLU A 22 3.14 -5.27 -8.60
CA GLU A 22 4.25 -6.22 -8.77
C GLU A 22 4.95 -6.57 -7.44
N LYS A 23 5.41 -7.82 -7.32
CA LYS A 23 6.04 -8.35 -6.09
C LYS A 23 7.19 -7.47 -5.57
N ILE A 24 8.02 -6.94 -6.47
CA ILE A 24 9.16 -6.08 -6.10
C ILE A 24 8.66 -4.77 -5.48
N ILE A 25 7.64 -4.16 -6.06
CA ILE A 25 7.05 -2.92 -5.56
C ILE A 25 6.36 -3.15 -4.21
N ARG A 26 5.60 -4.24 -4.04
CA ARG A 26 4.98 -4.59 -2.75
C ARG A 26 6.02 -4.73 -1.64
N SER A 27 7.15 -5.40 -1.92
CA SER A 27 8.24 -5.49 -0.96
C SER A 27 8.77 -4.11 -0.56
N ARG A 28 8.96 -3.21 -1.54
CA ARG A 28 9.39 -1.83 -1.27
C ARG A 28 8.36 -1.02 -0.47
N ILE A 29 7.07 -1.25 -0.70
CA ILE A 29 5.99 -0.65 0.07
C ILE A 29 6.05 -1.12 1.52
N TYR A 30 6.06 -2.43 1.76
CA TYR A 30 6.13 -3.00 3.11
C TYR A 30 7.37 -2.57 3.90
N ASP A 31 8.49 -2.37 3.21
CA ASP A 31 9.74 -1.94 3.83
C ASP A 31 9.81 -0.44 4.10
N SER A 32 8.96 0.36 3.46
CA SER A 32 8.97 1.81 3.56
C SER A 32 8.62 2.31 4.96
N LYS A 33 9.18 3.48 5.33
CA LYS A 33 8.87 4.14 6.60
C LYS A 33 7.37 4.45 6.72
N TYR A 34 6.79 5.02 5.66
CA TYR A 34 5.37 5.38 5.63
C TYR A 34 4.46 4.18 5.88
N TRP A 35 4.72 3.02 5.25
CA TRP A 35 3.90 1.83 5.49
C TRP A 35 3.97 1.35 6.96
N LYS A 36 5.18 1.35 7.55
CA LYS A 36 5.40 0.85 8.91
C LYS A 36 4.84 1.77 9.99
N GLU A 37 4.83 3.07 9.74
CA GLU A 37 4.38 4.08 10.71
C GLU A 37 2.91 4.46 10.51
N GLU A 38 2.46 4.62 9.26
CA GLU A 38 1.15 5.21 8.93
C GLU A 38 0.13 4.16 8.44
N CYS A 39 0.57 3.06 7.82
CA CYS A 39 -0.32 1.99 7.35
C CYS A 39 -0.45 0.82 8.34
N PHE A 40 0.26 0.84 9.47
CA PHE A 40 0.18 -0.22 10.46
C PHE A 40 -1.20 -0.22 11.14
N ALA A 41 -1.90 -1.36 11.06
CA ALA A 41 -3.26 -1.53 11.60
C ALA A 41 -4.27 -0.48 11.08
N LEU A 42 -4.02 0.10 9.90
CA LEU A 42 -4.93 1.05 9.26
C LEU A 42 -6.24 0.35 8.85
N THR A 43 -7.37 0.95 9.21
CA THR A 43 -8.71 0.44 8.88
C THR A 43 -9.31 1.23 7.72
N ALA A 44 -10.40 0.71 7.14
CA ALA A 44 -11.13 1.42 6.08
C ALA A 44 -11.66 2.80 6.52
N GLU A 45 -12.02 2.96 7.79
CA GLU A 45 -12.49 4.23 8.35
C GLU A 45 -11.36 5.26 8.48
N LEU A 46 -10.19 4.83 8.96
CA LEU A 46 -9.02 5.70 9.16
C LEU A 46 -8.28 6.05 7.87
N LEU A 47 -8.57 5.34 6.78
CA LEU A 47 -7.93 5.56 5.48
C LEU A 47 -8.12 7.00 4.98
N VAL A 48 -9.31 7.57 5.19
CA VAL A 48 -9.64 8.93 4.72
C VAL A 48 -8.74 9.99 5.36
N ASP A 49 -8.39 9.82 6.64
CA ASP A 49 -7.55 10.77 7.37
C ASP A 49 -6.15 10.84 6.75
N LYS A 50 -5.56 9.69 6.44
CA LYS A 50 -4.26 9.61 5.77
C LYS A 50 -4.33 10.05 4.31
N ALA A 51 -5.44 9.77 3.63
CA ALA A 51 -5.63 10.19 2.25
C ALA A 51 -5.70 11.72 2.11
N MET A 52 -6.31 12.42 3.07
CA MET A 52 -6.37 13.89 3.08
C MET A 52 -4.99 14.57 3.20
N GLU A 53 -4.02 13.90 3.81
CA GLU A 53 -2.66 14.41 3.95
C GLU A 53 -1.81 14.29 2.66
N ILE A 54 -2.27 13.50 1.68
CA ILE A 54 -1.55 13.30 0.42
C ILE A 54 -1.60 14.57 -0.43
N ARG A 55 -0.42 15.03 -0.87
CA ARG A 55 -0.27 16.25 -1.68
C ARG A 55 0.05 16.01 -3.16
N TYR A 56 0.32 14.76 -3.52
CA TYR A 56 0.72 14.39 -4.88
C TYR A 56 0.36 12.94 -5.18
N ILE A 57 0.08 12.66 -6.44
CA ILE A 57 -0.19 11.32 -6.96
C ILE A 57 1.08 10.82 -7.64
N GLY A 58 1.43 9.55 -7.41
CA GLY A 58 2.59 8.93 -8.04
C GLY A 58 2.70 7.44 -7.73
N GLY A 59 3.59 6.77 -8.45
CA GLY A 59 3.92 5.37 -8.20
C GLY A 59 5.16 5.25 -7.32
N VAL A 60 6.27 4.92 -7.96
CA VAL A 60 7.61 4.78 -7.37
C VAL A 60 8.55 5.82 -7.98
N PHE A 61 9.62 6.18 -7.26
CA PHE A 61 10.62 7.14 -7.75
C PHE A 61 12.05 6.77 -7.32
N GLY A 62 13.02 7.31 -8.06
CA GLY A 62 14.45 7.10 -7.83
C GLY A 62 14.94 5.67 -8.13
N GLY A 63 16.27 5.49 -8.21
CA GLY A 63 16.89 4.20 -8.55
C GLY A 63 16.61 3.07 -7.55
N ASN A 64 16.27 3.40 -6.30
CA ASN A 64 15.92 2.41 -5.27
C ASN A 64 14.44 2.03 -5.23
N ILE A 65 13.62 2.47 -6.20
CA ILE A 65 12.18 2.17 -6.28
C ILE A 65 11.48 2.56 -4.97
N LYS A 66 11.65 3.82 -4.56
CA LYS A 66 11.00 4.33 -3.35
C LYS A 66 9.51 4.55 -3.64
N PRO A 67 8.58 3.93 -2.90
CA PRO A 67 7.16 4.14 -3.11
C PRO A 67 6.74 5.53 -2.58
N THR A 68 5.78 6.14 -3.25
CA THR A 68 5.12 7.34 -2.75
C THR A 68 4.08 7.01 -1.68
N PRO A 69 3.70 7.94 -0.79
CA PRO A 69 2.60 7.75 0.16
C PRO A 69 1.28 7.37 -0.51
N PHE A 70 0.99 7.98 -1.68
CA PHE A 70 -0.18 7.64 -2.48
C PHE A 70 -0.20 6.16 -2.86
N LEU A 71 0.91 5.64 -3.39
CA LEU A 71 1.01 4.23 -3.74
C LEU A 71 0.95 3.33 -2.50
N CYS A 72 1.52 3.76 -1.37
CA CYS A 72 1.44 3.01 -0.12
C CYS A 72 -0.01 2.88 0.41
N LEU A 73 -0.85 3.91 0.29
CA LEU A 73 -2.27 3.80 0.67
C LEU A 73 -3.12 3.04 -0.37
N THR A 74 -2.63 2.93 -1.61
CA THR A 74 -3.33 2.19 -2.68
C THR A 74 -3.17 0.68 -2.55
N LEU A 75 -2.09 0.20 -1.94
CA LEU A 75 -1.78 -1.23 -1.77
C LEU A 75 -2.53 -1.87 -0.59
#